data_AF-A0A8T0E563-F1
#
_entry.id   AF-A0A8T0E563-F1
#
_cell.length_a   1.000
_cell.length_b   1.000
_cell.length_c   1.000
_cell.angle_alpha   90.00
_cell.angle_beta   90.00
_cell.angle_gamma   90.00
#
_symmetry.space_group_name_H-M   'P 1'
#
loop_
_entity.id
_entity.type
_entity.pdbx_description
1 polymer ?
#
loop_
_entity_poly.entity_id
_entity_poly.type
_entity_poly.pdbx_seq_one_letter_code
_entity_poly.pdbx_strand_id
1 'polypeptide(L)'
;MDLQRVESLEFYDRIPTEEIANEESQIQQMCCHINKKMFRFKMHYFLLTGGLGLIHPFLAVIARDRLKLSASSFASVLVFEQFLFVCTKPAIGYITDYFNKLKTVLCIIAIGQVLFFFILLLLPPIPDGTDGEPFSETHNLTACNLCENSRMDENKLKIFENTTGGSEARKESHYYSVNASNSDEISRRKTDFETYQFWVFALVFITLDTCINVIFTLSDTACCENMGKKGADYGKQRLWGSFAWGLLAPVGGAITDFTGDYIVTGILFAVLSTIMIWNILKMDLRKPQFSKDILKKVGTVMKEKEFLCFELGVFVNGIGLGFIWFYLMWFIISIGGNRLICGLTQTVQSFLGEIPFMFFSGWMLKRLGYWNVMMLSLLAYCVRFLWYSQLHSPWMALPIDWTHGVTYGVFYASLATYAKVKSKRGTETTMQAVIAATHDGLGAGIGNIIAGVGFDYIGAQKTFLYTGICFGCCAIISLCAALLQKKKNAANAEI
;
A
#
# COMPACT_ATOMS: atom_id res chain seq x y z
N MET A 1 20.16 11.53 -65.81
CA MET A 1 19.93 11.32 -64.36
C MET A 1 18.44 11.01 -64.25
N ASP A 2 18.00 9.79 -63.99
CA ASP A 2 18.45 8.98 -62.86
C ASP A 2 18.57 7.49 -63.17
N LEU A 3 19.81 7.03 -63.08
CA LEU A 3 20.24 5.63 -63.01
C LEU A 3 20.02 5.04 -61.60
N GLN A 4 19.19 5.67 -60.74
CA GLN A 4 19.08 5.35 -59.31
C GLN A 4 17.81 4.59 -58.90
N ARG A 5 16.97 4.14 -59.84
CA ARG A 5 15.67 3.51 -59.52
C ARG A 5 15.58 2.00 -59.75
N VAL A 6 16.66 1.34 -60.16
CA VAL A 6 16.66 -0.11 -60.46
C VAL A 6 17.48 -0.94 -59.45
N GLU A 7 18.28 -0.33 -58.58
CA GLU A 7 19.09 -1.05 -57.58
C GLU A 7 18.36 -1.39 -56.26
N SER A 8 17.08 -1.01 -56.08
CA SER A 8 16.39 -1.17 -54.80
C SER A 8 15.54 -2.44 -54.66
N LEU A 9 15.64 -3.42 -55.58
CA LEU A 9 14.80 -4.64 -55.56
C LEU A 9 15.58 -5.96 -55.48
N GLU A 10 16.92 -5.97 -55.46
CA GLU A 10 17.71 -7.20 -55.31
C GLU A 10 18.35 -7.40 -53.91
N PHE A 11 18.04 -6.53 -52.94
CA PHE A 11 18.65 -6.62 -51.60
C PHE A 11 17.89 -7.51 -50.60
N TYR A 12 16.83 -8.22 -51.01
CA TYR A 12 15.98 -9.00 -50.10
C TYR A 12 16.16 -10.52 -50.16
N ASP A 13 17.11 -11.03 -50.97
CA ASP A 13 17.41 -12.47 -51.04
C ASP A 13 18.91 -12.71 -50.83
N ARG A 14 19.33 -12.73 -49.56
CA ARG A 14 20.50 -13.45 -49.03
C ARG A 14 20.66 -13.13 -47.54
N ILE A 15 19.85 -13.77 -46.70
CA ILE A 15 20.25 -13.97 -45.30
C ILE A 15 21.25 -15.14 -45.32
N PRO A 16 22.53 -14.94 -44.99
CA PRO A 16 23.48 -16.04 -44.98
C PRO A 16 23.10 -17.02 -43.86
N THR A 17 22.93 -18.29 -44.24
CA THR A 17 22.60 -19.43 -43.35
C THR A 17 23.54 -19.60 -42.15
N GLU A 18 24.70 -18.95 -42.14
CA GLU A 18 25.64 -18.91 -41.02
C GLU A 18 25.21 -17.96 -39.88
N GLU A 19 24.44 -16.90 -40.15
CA GLU A 19 23.94 -15.98 -39.11
C GLU A 19 22.82 -16.62 -38.27
N ILE A 20 21.95 -17.40 -38.91
CA ILE A 20 20.86 -18.13 -38.23
C ILE A 20 21.43 -19.27 -37.36
N ALA A 21 22.45 -19.98 -37.83
CA ALA A 21 23.15 -21.00 -37.04
C ALA A 21 23.91 -20.41 -35.84
N ASN A 22 24.46 -19.20 -35.99
CA ASN A 22 25.07 -18.46 -34.88
C ASN A 22 24.04 -17.91 -33.89
N GLU A 23 22.86 -17.46 -34.34
CA GLU A 23 21.75 -17.08 -33.45
C GLU A 23 21.20 -18.28 -32.68
N GLU A 24 21.01 -19.44 -33.32
CA GLU A 24 20.57 -20.65 -32.62
C GLU A 24 21.60 -21.14 -31.59
N SER A 25 22.91 -21.06 -31.89
CA SER A 25 23.96 -21.39 -30.91
C SER A 25 24.08 -20.36 -29.78
N GLN A 26 23.81 -19.06 -30.05
CA GLN A 26 23.74 -18.01 -29.03
C GLN A 26 22.47 -18.13 -28.17
N ILE A 27 21.34 -18.53 -28.75
CA ILE A 27 20.10 -18.83 -28.03
C ILE A 27 20.30 -20.08 -27.15
N GLN A 28 20.98 -21.12 -27.64
CA GLN A 28 21.38 -22.29 -26.83
C GLN A 28 22.39 -21.96 -25.72
N GLN A 29 23.36 -21.07 -25.96
CA GLN A 29 24.27 -20.59 -24.90
C GLN A 29 23.56 -19.65 -23.88
N MET A 30 22.56 -18.89 -24.31
CA MET A 30 21.69 -18.09 -23.42
C MET A 30 20.82 -18.95 -22.51
N CYS A 31 20.42 -20.15 -22.95
CA CYS A 31 19.59 -21.05 -22.15
C CYS A 31 20.32 -21.74 -20.98
N CYS A 32 21.67 -21.79 -20.98
CA CYS A 32 22.41 -22.59 -19.98
C CYS A 32 23.45 -21.83 -19.13
N HIS A 33 23.67 -20.53 -19.32
CA HIS A 33 24.55 -19.76 -18.44
C HIS A 33 23.76 -19.01 -17.35
N ILE A 34 23.37 -19.71 -16.29
CA ILE A 34 22.78 -19.09 -15.10
C ILE A 34 23.85 -18.21 -14.45
N ASN A 35 23.74 -16.89 -14.62
CA ASN A 35 24.59 -15.94 -13.91
C ASN A 35 24.32 -16.06 -12.40
N LYS A 36 25.22 -16.75 -11.69
CA LYS A 36 25.11 -17.02 -10.24
C LYS A 36 24.90 -15.75 -9.42
N LYS A 37 25.45 -14.60 -9.82
CA LYS A 37 25.25 -13.32 -9.13
C LYS A 37 23.81 -12.82 -9.28
N MET A 38 23.25 -12.93 -10.49
CA MET A 38 21.86 -12.53 -10.77
C MET A 38 20.87 -13.48 -10.10
N PHE A 39 21.15 -14.78 -10.10
CA PHE A 39 20.30 -15.77 -9.43
C PHE A 39 20.12 -15.46 -7.94
N ARG A 40 21.17 -15.05 -7.23
CA ARG A 40 21.07 -14.69 -5.81
C ARG A 40 20.18 -13.48 -5.55
N PHE A 41 20.14 -12.50 -6.45
CA PHE A 41 19.22 -11.36 -6.33
C PHE A 41 17.77 -11.77 -6.58
N LYS A 42 17.50 -12.64 -7.57
CA LYS A 42 16.15 -13.22 -7.76
C LYS A 42 15.68 -13.97 -6.52
N MET A 43 16.54 -14.84 -6.00
CA MET A 43 16.28 -15.60 -4.78
C MET A 43 16.07 -14.67 -3.58
N HIS A 44 16.86 -13.60 -3.46
CA HIS A 44 16.72 -12.61 -2.40
C HIS A 44 15.34 -11.95 -2.43
N TYR A 45 14.91 -11.42 -3.57
CA TYR A 45 13.59 -10.81 -3.70
C TYR A 45 12.47 -11.82 -3.46
N PHE A 46 12.60 -13.03 -4.00
CA PHE A 46 11.61 -14.08 -3.79
C PHE A 46 11.43 -14.41 -2.30
N LEU A 47 12.53 -14.57 -1.56
CA LEU A 47 12.48 -14.90 -0.13
C LEU A 47 12.00 -13.71 0.71
N LEU A 48 12.45 -12.50 0.40
CA LEU A 48 12.07 -11.29 1.12
C LEU A 48 10.57 -11.00 0.98
N THR A 49 10.09 -10.82 -0.26
CA THR A 49 8.68 -10.47 -0.49
C THR A 49 7.77 -11.67 -0.27
N GLY A 50 8.25 -12.88 -0.53
CA GLY A 50 7.51 -14.10 -0.28
C GLY A 50 7.27 -14.31 1.21
N GLY A 51 8.30 -14.11 2.03
CA GLY A 51 8.17 -14.13 3.49
C GLY A 51 7.21 -13.05 3.98
N LEU A 52 7.33 -11.82 3.48
CA LEU A 52 6.44 -10.73 3.87
C LEU A 52 5.01 -10.92 3.37
N GLY A 53 4.79 -11.54 2.20
CA GLY A 53 3.47 -11.86 1.69
C GLY A 53 2.69 -12.79 2.61
N LEU A 54 3.37 -13.63 3.40
CA LEU A 54 2.73 -14.48 4.41
C LEU A 54 2.14 -13.70 5.59
N ILE A 55 2.67 -12.52 5.93
CA ILE A 55 2.33 -11.83 7.18
C ILE A 55 1.79 -10.42 6.99
N HIS A 56 2.35 -9.65 6.05
CA HIS A 56 2.12 -8.20 5.93
C HIS A 56 0.67 -7.86 5.55
N PRO A 57 0.03 -8.54 4.55
CA PRO A 57 -1.38 -8.30 4.24
C PRO A 57 -2.32 -8.51 5.44
N PHE A 58 -1.90 -9.32 6.40
CA PHE A 58 -2.71 -9.71 7.55
C PHE A 58 -2.45 -8.87 8.79
N LEU A 59 -1.47 -7.96 8.79
CA LEU A 59 -1.19 -7.13 9.97
C LEU A 59 -2.40 -6.25 10.36
N ALA A 60 -3.10 -5.71 9.38
CA ALA A 60 -4.36 -4.98 9.59
C ALA A 60 -5.45 -5.91 10.18
N VAL A 61 -5.52 -7.16 9.71
CA VAL A 61 -6.46 -8.17 10.21
C VAL A 61 -6.12 -8.60 11.63
N ILE A 62 -4.83 -8.68 11.99
CA ILE A 62 -4.38 -8.98 13.36
C ILE A 62 -4.77 -7.83 14.30
N ALA A 63 -4.54 -6.58 13.89
CA ALA A 63 -4.94 -5.40 14.67
C ALA A 63 -6.44 -5.40 14.98
N ARG A 64 -7.27 -5.74 13.98
CA ARG A 64 -8.71 -5.84 14.14
C ARG A 64 -9.16 -7.06 14.95
N ASP A 65 -8.87 -8.27 14.48
CA ASP A 65 -9.53 -9.48 15.01
C ASP A 65 -8.90 -9.97 16.31
N ARG A 66 -7.58 -9.79 16.48
CA ARG A 66 -6.87 -10.27 17.68
C ARG A 66 -6.75 -9.21 18.74
N LEU A 67 -6.42 -7.97 18.37
CA LEU A 67 -6.26 -6.88 19.34
C LEU A 67 -7.55 -6.09 19.58
N LYS A 68 -8.56 -6.26 18.72
CA LYS A 68 -9.85 -5.55 18.80
C LYS A 68 -9.70 -4.03 18.72
N LEU A 69 -8.71 -3.56 17.94
CA LEU A 69 -8.51 -2.14 17.73
C LEU A 69 -9.58 -1.56 16.79
N SER A 70 -10.03 -0.34 17.10
CA SER A 70 -10.81 0.45 16.14
C SER A 70 -9.99 0.81 14.91
N ALA A 71 -10.67 1.10 13.80
CA ALA A 71 -10.01 1.46 12.55
C ALA A 71 -9.26 2.80 12.69
N SER A 72 -9.80 3.75 13.45
CA SER A 72 -9.19 5.06 13.72
C SER A 72 -7.91 4.95 14.55
N SER A 73 -7.90 4.07 15.57
CA SER A 73 -6.70 3.81 16.36
C SER A 73 -5.60 3.19 15.51
N PHE A 74 -5.94 2.20 14.66
CA PHE A 74 -4.98 1.64 13.72
C PHE A 74 -4.46 2.69 12.72
N ALA A 75 -5.33 3.57 12.20
CA ALA A 75 -4.91 4.70 11.35
C ALA A 75 -3.88 5.60 12.02
N SER A 76 -4.05 5.90 13.32
CA SER A 76 -3.12 6.77 14.04
C SER A 76 -1.70 6.20 14.09
N VAL A 77 -1.58 4.88 14.27
CA VAL A 77 -0.30 4.16 14.23
C VAL A 77 0.33 4.24 12.84
N LEU A 78 -0.47 3.99 11.79
CA LEU A 78 -0.03 4.05 10.40
C LEU A 78 0.43 5.46 10.00
N VAL A 79 -0.28 6.51 10.42
CA VAL A 79 0.09 7.90 10.08
C VAL A 79 1.46 8.26 10.67
N PHE A 80 1.68 7.86 11.92
CA PHE A 80 2.97 8.09 12.58
C PHE A 80 4.09 7.30 11.89
N GLU A 81 3.83 6.06 11.49
CA GLU A 81 4.73 5.24 10.68
C GLU A 81 5.08 5.92 9.35
N GLN A 82 4.09 6.43 8.61
CA GLN A 82 4.33 7.11 7.33
C GLN A 82 5.11 8.42 7.49
N PHE A 83 4.92 9.14 8.59
CA PHE A 83 5.74 10.31 8.91
C PHE A 83 7.19 9.91 9.19
N LEU A 84 7.40 8.86 9.99
CA LEU A 84 8.74 8.30 10.22
C LEU A 84 9.37 7.82 8.92
N PHE A 85 8.62 7.18 8.03
CA PHE A 85 9.10 6.69 6.73
C PHE A 85 9.74 7.79 5.88
N VAL A 86 9.11 8.97 5.82
CA VAL A 86 9.64 10.15 5.10
C VAL A 86 11.01 10.58 5.67
N CYS A 87 11.18 10.53 6.99
CA CYS A 87 12.43 10.90 7.65
C CYS A 87 13.51 9.80 7.61
N THR A 88 13.10 8.53 7.61
CA THR A 88 14.00 7.39 7.80
C THR A 88 14.81 7.07 6.53
N LYS A 89 14.24 7.27 5.32
CA LYS A 89 14.92 6.98 4.05
C LYS A 89 16.29 7.71 3.89
N PRO A 90 16.40 9.03 4.11
CA PRO A 90 17.70 9.71 4.11
C PRO A 90 18.64 9.24 5.23
N ALA A 91 18.12 8.95 6.42
CA ALA A 91 18.90 8.55 7.58
C ALA A 91 19.57 7.16 7.40
N ILE A 92 18.89 6.21 6.77
CA ILE A 92 19.43 4.87 6.49
C ILE A 92 20.64 4.93 5.55
N GLY A 93 20.61 5.82 4.55
CA GLY A 93 21.75 6.03 3.65
C GLY A 93 23.01 6.43 4.43
N TYR A 94 22.85 7.35 5.38
CA TYR A 94 23.95 7.77 6.26
C TYR A 94 24.45 6.65 7.18
N ILE A 95 23.53 5.89 7.79
CA ILE A 95 23.85 4.76 8.67
C ILE A 95 24.62 3.67 7.92
N THR A 96 24.19 3.31 6.72
CA THR A 96 24.85 2.25 5.93
C THR A 96 26.24 2.65 5.44
N ASP A 97 26.44 3.93 5.14
CA ASP A 97 27.76 4.50 4.84
C ASP A 97 28.68 4.48 6.07
N TYR A 98 28.15 4.76 7.26
CA TYR A 98 28.91 4.77 8.51
C TYR A 98 29.39 3.38 8.92
N PHE A 99 28.51 2.37 8.88
CA PHE A 99 28.85 1.03 9.39
C PHE A 99 29.73 0.20 8.44
N ASN A 100 29.88 0.61 7.17
CA ASN A 100 30.72 -0.04 6.15
C ASN A 100 30.52 -1.58 6.02
N LYS A 101 29.37 -2.08 6.51
CA LYS A 101 29.01 -3.50 6.68
C LYS A 101 27.54 -3.73 6.32
N LEU A 102 27.15 -3.36 5.10
CA LEU A 102 25.77 -3.45 4.59
C LEU A 102 25.12 -4.83 4.83
N LYS A 103 25.88 -5.92 4.63
CA LYS A 103 25.40 -7.30 4.89
C LYS A 103 24.98 -7.52 6.34
N THR A 104 25.80 -7.06 7.29
CA THR A 104 25.54 -7.24 8.72
C THR A 104 24.30 -6.47 9.12
N VAL A 105 24.15 -5.23 8.62
CA VAL A 105 22.94 -4.41 8.85
C VAL A 105 21.69 -5.11 8.31
N LEU A 106 21.73 -5.61 7.07
CA LEU A 106 20.62 -6.37 6.47
C LEU A 106 20.26 -7.62 7.29
N CYS A 107 21.25 -8.36 7.79
CA CYS A 107 21.00 -9.55 8.61
C CYS A 107 20.37 -9.19 9.97
N ILE A 108 20.85 -8.14 10.64
CA ILE A 108 20.29 -7.69 11.93
C ILE A 108 18.82 -7.27 11.75
N ILE A 109 18.52 -6.50 10.71
CA ILE A 109 17.15 -6.05 10.42
C ILE A 109 16.25 -7.24 10.05
N ALA A 110 16.76 -8.20 9.28
CA ALA A 110 16.05 -9.43 8.93
C ALA A 110 15.71 -10.30 10.15
N ILE A 111 16.58 -10.34 11.17
CA ILE A 111 16.29 -11.01 12.45
C ILE A 111 15.28 -10.19 13.25
N GLY A 112 15.44 -8.86 13.28
CA GLY A 112 14.56 -7.93 13.97
C GLY A 112 13.11 -8.04 13.52
N GLN A 113 12.83 -8.04 12.21
CA GLN A 113 11.46 -8.17 11.70
C GLN A 113 10.77 -9.49 12.14
N VAL A 114 11.51 -10.60 12.22
CA VAL A 114 10.96 -11.88 12.68
C VAL A 114 10.64 -11.78 14.18
N LEU A 115 11.58 -11.25 14.96
CA LEU A 115 11.40 -11.07 16.40
C LEU A 115 10.20 -10.17 16.72
N PHE A 116 10.10 -9.00 16.10
CA PHE A 116 9.00 -8.06 16.33
C PHE A 116 7.65 -8.61 15.87
N PHE A 117 7.62 -9.42 14.80
CA PHE A 117 6.39 -10.11 14.41
C PHE A 117 5.92 -11.09 15.49
N PHE A 118 6.80 -11.92 16.04
CA PHE A 118 6.42 -12.83 17.14
C PHE A 118 6.03 -12.07 18.41
N ILE A 119 6.71 -10.96 18.75
CA ILE A 119 6.31 -10.09 19.86
C ILE A 119 4.89 -9.55 19.63
N LEU A 120 4.58 -9.12 18.40
CA LEU A 120 3.24 -8.65 18.04
C LEU A 120 2.19 -9.76 18.24
N LEU A 121 2.53 -11.02 17.97
CA LEU A 121 1.63 -12.15 18.19
C LEU A 121 1.40 -12.50 19.67
N LEU A 122 2.29 -12.09 20.57
CA LEU A 122 2.18 -12.32 22.02
C LEU A 122 1.34 -11.26 22.73
N LEU A 123 0.95 -10.19 22.04
CA LEU A 123 0.16 -9.12 22.64
C LEU A 123 -1.25 -9.62 22.99
N PRO A 124 -1.70 -9.46 24.24
CA PRO A 124 -3.05 -9.84 24.63
C PRO A 124 -4.08 -8.90 23.99
N PRO A 125 -5.31 -9.39 23.75
CA PRO A 125 -6.42 -8.55 23.29
C PRO A 125 -6.70 -7.41 24.28
N ILE A 126 -7.24 -6.31 23.77
CA ILE A 126 -7.78 -5.25 24.61
C ILE A 126 -9.07 -5.79 25.29
N PRO A 127 -9.25 -5.65 26.62
CA PRO A 127 -10.42 -6.16 27.32
C PRO A 127 -11.74 -5.56 26.80
N ASP A 128 -12.75 -6.41 26.58
CA ASP A 128 -14.07 -5.98 26.13
C ASP A 128 -14.70 -5.01 27.14
N GLY A 129 -14.97 -3.79 26.68
CA GLY A 129 -15.27 -2.59 27.48
C GLY A 129 -14.68 -1.32 26.87
N THR A 130 -13.78 -1.49 25.91
CA THR A 130 -13.30 -0.51 24.92
C THR A 130 -13.93 -0.85 23.58
N ASP A 131 -14.35 0.13 22.78
CA ASP A 131 -15.19 -0.07 21.59
C ASP A 131 -14.68 -1.15 20.61
N GLY A 132 -15.59 -2.00 20.11
CA GLY A 132 -15.23 -2.95 19.06
C GLY A 132 -16.21 -4.10 18.76
N GLU A 133 -17.52 -3.95 18.93
CA GLU A 133 -18.42 -4.77 18.09
C GLU A 133 -18.48 -4.12 16.70
N PRO A 134 -18.17 -4.86 15.62
CA PRO A 134 -18.37 -4.36 14.27
C PRO A 134 -19.87 -4.12 14.10
N PHE A 135 -20.23 -2.88 13.78
CA PHE A 135 -21.60 -2.48 13.46
C PHE A 135 -22.08 -3.26 12.22
N SER A 136 -22.59 -4.46 12.45
CA SER A 136 -23.24 -5.30 11.46
C SER A 136 -24.71 -5.43 11.86
N GLU A 137 -25.57 -5.12 10.89
CA GLU A 137 -27.03 -5.23 10.85
C GLU A 137 -27.87 -4.09 11.46
N THR A 138 -28.28 -3.21 10.53
CA THR A 138 -29.63 -2.66 10.33
C THR A 138 -30.73 -3.15 11.30
N HIS A 139 -31.22 -2.25 12.16
CA HIS A 139 -32.59 -1.70 12.17
C HIS A 139 -32.74 -0.75 13.38
N ASN A 140 -33.45 0.37 13.21
CA ASN A 140 -33.84 1.37 14.23
C ASN A 140 -32.94 2.61 14.42
N LEU A 141 -32.57 3.29 13.33
CA LEU A 141 -32.15 4.71 13.37
C LEU A 141 -33.30 5.70 13.68
N THR A 142 -34.52 5.22 13.95
CA THR A 142 -35.67 6.05 14.29
C THR A 142 -35.79 6.38 15.79
N ALA A 143 -35.03 5.70 16.67
CA ALA A 143 -35.14 5.91 18.12
C ALA A 143 -34.28 7.06 18.66
N CYS A 144 -33.14 7.39 18.03
CA CYS A 144 -32.21 8.40 18.57
C CYS A 144 -32.71 9.85 18.45
N ASN A 145 -33.57 10.17 17.48
CA ASN A 145 -34.09 11.53 17.32
C ASN A 145 -35.23 11.90 18.29
N LEU A 146 -35.67 10.96 19.15
CA LEU A 146 -36.67 11.25 20.20
C LEU A 146 -36.03 11.55 21.57
N CYS A 147 -34.74 11.24 21.77
CA CYS A 147 -34.07 11.44 23.06
C CYS A 147 -33.56 12.87 23.30
N GLU A 148 -33.40 13.70 22.26
CA GLU A 148 -32.94 15.08 22.44
C GLU A 148 -33.98 16.01 23.09
N ASN A 149 -35.24 15.59 23.20
CA ASN A 149 -36.33 16.40 23.75
C ASN A 149 -36.73 16.10 25.20
N SER A 150 -35.94 15.30 25.94
CA SER A 150 -36.28 14.93 27.33
C SER A 150 -35.16 15.18 28.33
N ARG A 151 -34.67 16.42 28.41
CA ARG A 151 -34.19 16.94 29.70
C ARG A 151 -35.42 17.19 30.59
N MET A 152 -35.82 16.17 31.35
CA MET A 152 -36.80 16.31 32.43
C MET A 152 -36.08 16.17 33.78
N ASP A 153 -36.23 17.21 34.61
CA ASP A 153 -35.75 17.35 35.98
C ASP A 153 -35.91 16.09 36.84
N GLU A 154 -34.86 15.72 37.60
CA GLU A 154 -34.89 14.73 38.68
C GLU A 154 -36.04 14.93 39.68
N ASN A 155 -36.56 16.16 39.78
CA ASN A 155 -37.71 16.47 40.64
C ASN A 155 -39.04 15.86 40.17
N LYS A 156 -39.20 15.50 38.89
CA LYS A 156 -40.42 14.84 38.40
C LYS A 156 -40.49 13.35 38.73
N LEU A 157 -39.35 12.67 38.88
CA LEU A 157 -39.31 11.25 39.24
C LEU A 157 -39.86 11.02 40.66
N LYS A 158 -39.49 11.88 41.61
CA LYS A 158 -39.97 11.83 43.00
C LYS A 158 -41.45 12.19 43.16
N ILE A 159 -41.99 13.02 42.26
CA ILE A 159 -43.42 13.39 42.29
C ILE A 159 -44.29 12.27 41.71
N PHE A 160 -43.78 11.50 40.74
CA PHE A 160 -44.57 10.43 40.10
C PHE A 160 -44.67 9.14 40.92
N GLU A 161 -43.60 8.76 41.63
CA GLU A 161 -43.60 7.60 42.56
C GLU A 161 -44.61 7.76 43.70
N ASN A 162 -44.88 9.00 44.13
CA ASN A 162 -45.85 9.27 45.20
C ASN A 162 -47.32 9.28 44.73
N THR A 163 -47.59 9.30 43.42
CA THR A 163 -48.95 9.56 42.91
C THR A 163 -49.58 8.37 42.17
N THR A 164 -48.81 7.35 41.79
CA THR A 164 -49.34 6.18 41.07
C THR A 164 -48.91 4.86 41.71
N GLY A 165 -49.81 4.28 42.51
CA GLY A 165 -49.71 2.87 42.91
C GLY A 165 -50.17 1.99 41.76
N GLY A 166 -49.24 1.36 41.03
CA GLY A 166 -49.60 0.43 39.96
C GLY A 166 -48.40 -0.08 39.15
N SER A 167 -48.54 -1.30 38.60
CA SER A 167 -47.47 -2.03 37.91
C SER A 167 -46.83 -1.32 36.69
N GLU A 168 -47.45 -0.26 36.18
CA GLU A 168 -46.96 0.55 35.06
C GLU A 168 -45.80 1.47 35.47
N ALA A 169 -45.84 2.09 36.66
CA ALA A 169 -44.74 2.91 37.18
C ALA A 169 -43.44 2.10 37.36
N ARG A 170 -43.57 0.80 37.65
CA ARG A 170 -42.44 -0.13 37.77
C ARG A 170 -41.83 -0.52 36.43
N LYS A 171 -42.59 -0.52 35.34
CA LYS A 171 -42.07 -0.83 33.99
C LYS A 171 -41.34 0.37 33.40
N GLU A 172 -41.85 1.58 33.60
CA GLU A 172 -41.17 2.79 33.16
C GLU A 172 -39.90 3.06 33.97
N SER A 173 -39.92 2.89 35.30
CA SER A 173 -38.70 3.04 36.11
C SER A 173 -37.61 2.03 35.73
N HIS A 174 -37.98 0.82 35.33
CA HIS A 174 -37.06 -0.20 34.82
C HIS A 174 -36.50 0.15 33.43
N TYR A 175 -37.30 0.81 32.58
CA TYR A 175 -36.86 1.29 31.28
C TYR A 175 -35.87 2.47 31.41
N TYR A 176 -36.15 3.42 32.31
CA TYR A 176 -35.25 4.54 32.60
C TYR A 176 -33.96 4.11 33.31
N SER A 177 -34.00 3.13 34.21
CA SER A 177 -32.80 2.62 34.86
C SER A 177 -31.88 1.85 33.91
N VAL A 178 -32.45 1.10 32.95
CA VAL A 178 -31.70 0.44 31.87
C VAL A 178 -31.07 1.45 30.91
N ASN A 179 -31.78 2.53 30.59
CA ASN A 179 -31.21 3.59 29.74
C ASN A 179 -30.14 4.41 30.48
N ALA A 180 -30.30 4.65 31.78
CA ALA A 180 -29.29 5.31 32.62
C ALA A 180 -28.04 4.44 32.78
N SER A 181 -28.19 3.12 32.99
CA SER A 181 -27.05 2.19 33.03
C SER A 181 -26.36 2.10 31.67
N ASN A 182 -27.10 2.11 30.56
CA ASN A 182 -26.53 2.13 29.22
C ASN A 182 -25.80 3.46 28.93
N SER A 183 -26.30 4.60 29.41
CA SER A 183 -25.61 5.89 29.28
C SER A 183 -24.35 5.97 30.14
N ASP A 184 -24.36 5.37 31.34
CA ASP A 184 -23.17 5.27 32.20
C ASP A 184 -22.15 4.28 31.65
N GLU A 185 -22.57 3.19 30.99
CA GLU A 185 -21.69 2.27 30.26
C GLU A 185 -21.08 2.91 29.02
N ILE A 186 -21.83 3.71 28.25
CA ILE A 186 -21.31 4.48 27.10
C ILE A 186 -20.30 5.55 27.58
N SER A 187 -20.55 6.18 28.73
CA SER A 187 -19.66 7.17 29.37
C SER A 187 -18.37 6.56 29.94
N ARG A 188 -18.39 5.27 30.33
CA ARG A 188 -17.24 4.56 30.92
C ARG A 188 -16.40 3.74 29.92
N ARG A 189 -16.73 3.75 28.62
CA ARG A 189 -15.89 3.08 27.63
C ARG A 189 -14.55 3.78 27.52
N LYS A 190 -13.48 3.04 27.82
CA LYS A 190 -12.13 3.53 27.60
C LYS A 190 -11.86 3.53 26.10
N THR A 191 -11.25 4.60 25.62
CA THR A 191 -10.75 4.62 24.24
C THR A 191 -9.52 3.72 24.13
N ASP A 192 -9.24 3.15 22.95
CA ASP A 192 -8.05 2.30 22.72
C ASP A 192 -6.75 2.98 23.23
N PHE A 193 -6.66 4.30 23.06
CA PHE A 193 -5.53 5.15 23.47
C PHE A 193 -5.24 5.15 24.97
N GLU A 194 -6.21 4.77 25.80
CA GLU A 194 -6.04 4.66 27.26
C GLU A 194 -5.44 3.31 27.70
N THR A 195 -5.31 2.36 26.77
CA THR A 195 -4.85 1.01 27.05
C THR A 195 -3.36 0.87 26.79
N TYR A 196 -2.64 0.14 27.66
CA TYR A 196 -1.21 -0.09 27.43
C TYR A 196 -0.99 -0.98 26.19
N GLN A 197 -1.94 -1.87 25.90
CA GLN A 197 -1.91 -2.77 24.74
C GLN A 197 -1.80 -1.98 23.44
N PHE A 198 -2.56 -0.89 23.29
CA PHE A 198 -2.46 0.00 22.14
C PHE A 198 -1.05 0.58 21.98
N TRP A 199 -0.47 1.14 23.04
CA TRP A 199 0.86 1.77 22.96
C TRP A 199 1.98 0.75 22.70
N VAL A 200 1.89 -0.44 23.30
CA VAL A 200 2.85 -1.52 23.00
C VAL A 200 2.67 -2.03 21.58
N PHE A 201 1.43 -2.20 21.11
CA PHE A 201 1.14 -2.52 19.71
C PHE A 201 1.71 -1.47 18.77
N ALA A 202 1.45 -0.19 19.00
CA ALA A 202 1.95 0.91 18.18
C ALA A 202 3.47 0.85 18.07
N LEU A 203 4.17 0.75 19.20
CA LEU A 203 5.63 0.65 19.24
C LEU A 203 6.16 -0.55 18.45
N VAL A 204 5.58 -1.74 18.68
CA VAL A 204 6.02 -2.98 18.02
C VAL A 204 5.71 -2.96 16.52
N PHE A 205 4.51 -2.52 16.14
CA PHE A 205 4.08 -2.39 14.75
C PHE A 205 4.95 -1.40 13.98
N ILE A 206 5.14 -0.19 14.52
CA ILE A 206 5.98 0.84 13.90
C ILE A 206 7.41 0.32 13.71
N THR A 207 7.95 -0.36 14.72
CA THR A 207 9.32 -0.91 14.66
C THR A 207 9.41 -2.04 13.63
N LEU A 208 8.43 -2.94 13.58
CA LEU A 208 8.33 -4.01 12.60
C LEU A 208 8.27 -3.46 11.17
N ASP A 209 7.33 -2.56 10.90
CA ASP A 209 7.14 -2.01 9.55
C ASP A 209 8.32 -1.13 9.12
N THR A 210 8.93 -0.39 10.06
CA THR A 210 10.20 0.32 9.80
C THR A 210 11.30 -0.66 9.39
N CYS A 211 11.46 -1.80 10.07
CA CYS A 211 12.44 -2.82 9.68
C CYS A 211 12.18 -3.34 8.26
N ILE A 212 10.92 -3.60 7.93
CA ILE A 212 10.47 -4.05 6.60
C ILE A 212 10.83 -3.01 5.52
N ASN A 213 10.50 -1.74 5.77
CA ASN A 213 10.79 -0.65 4.85
C ASN A 213 12.30 -0.43 4.65
N VAL A 214 13.09 -0.56 5.71
CA VAL A 214 14.56 -0.45 5.63
C VAL A 214 15.15 -1.60 4.82
N ILE A 215 14.75 -2.85 5.08
CA ILE A 215 15.29 -4.01 4.36
C ILE A 215 14.94 -3.94 2.87
N PHE A 216 13.72 -3.51 2.50
CA PHE A 216 13.34 -3.27 1.12
C PHE A 216 14.23 -2.21 0.45
N THR A 217 14.36 -1.04 1.07
CA THR A 217 15.13 0.09 0.53
C THR A 217 16.61 -0.28 0.32
N LEU A 218 17.20 -0.96 1.30
CA LEU A 218 18.59 -1.41 1.21
C LEU A 218 18.79 -2.53 0.19
N SER A 219 17.81 -3.43 0.04
CA SER A 219 17.84 -4.48 -0.98
C SER A 219 17.80 -3.90 -2.38
N ASP A 220 16.93 -2.90 -2.61
CA ASP A 220 16.81 -2.20 -3.89
C ASP A 220 18.08 -1.44 -4.24
N THR A 221 18.65 -0.74 -3.26
CA THR A 221 19.93 -0.02 -3.42
C THR A 221 21.06 -1.01 -3.75
N ALA A 222 21.17 -2.10 -2.99
CA ALA A 222 22.21 -3.11 -3.18
C ALA A 222 22.09 -3.87 -4.51
N CYS A 223 20.87 -4.07 -5.00
CA CYS A 223 20.61 -4.60 -6.32
C CYS A 223 21.08 -3.61 -7.39
N CYS A 224 20.59 -2.38 -7.38
CA CYS A 224 20.94 -1.33 -8.35
C CYS A 224 22.46 -1.16 -8.51
N GLU A 225 23.21 -1.07 -7.41
CA GLU A 225 24.67 -0.91 -7.42
C GLU A 225 25.41 -2.11 -8.03
N ASN A 226 24.85 -3.30 -7.91
CA ASN A 226 25.41 -4.53 -8.46
C ASN A 226 25.08 -4.77 -9.93
N MET A 227 23.99 -4.19 -10.44
CA MET A 227 23.58 -4.29 -11.85
C MET A 227 24.34 -3.32 -12.77
N GLY A 228 25.00 -2.30 -12.21
CA GLY A 228 25.75 -1.30 -12.98
C GLY A 228 24.86 -0.44 -13.89
N LYS A 229 25.44 0.20 -14.92
CA LYS A 229 24.72 1.16 -15.81
C LYS A 229 23.59 0.54 -16.66
N LYS A 230 23.43 -0.79 -16.68
CA LYS A 230 22.35 -1.48 -17.43
C LYS A 230 21.10 -1.64 -16.56
N GLY A 231 20.37 -0.54 -16.34
CA GLY A 231 19.16 -0.51 -15.50
C GLY A 231 18.02 -1.46 -15.90
N ALA A 232 18.02 -2.01 -17.12
CA ALA A 232 16.99 -2.94 -17.60
C ALA A 232 16.98 -4.29 -16.87
N ASP A 233 18.08 -4.67 -16.22
CA ASP A 233 18.16 -5.95 -15.52
C ASP A 233 17.70 -5.86 -14.05
N TYR A 234 17.59 -4.66 -13.46
CA TYR A 234 17.05 -4.46 -12.09
C TYR A 234 15.58 -4.89 -12.01
N GLY A 235 14.74 -4.41 -12.94
CA GLY A 235 13.32 -4.74 -12.98
C GLY A 235 13.08 -6.24 -13.09
N LYS A 236 13.93 -6.96 -13.84
CA LYS A 236 13.89 -8.43 -13.94
C LYS A 236 14.16 -9.14 -12.62
N GLN A 237 14.97 -8.56 -11.72
CA GLN A 237 15.19 -9.12 -10.39
C GLN A 237 14.02 -8.80 -9.47
N ARG A 238 13.55 -7.54 -9.48
CA ARG A 238 12.44 -7.08 -8.64
C ARG A 238 11.12 -7.80 -8.93
N LEU A 239 10.91 -8.23 -10.18
CA LEU A 239 9.75 -9.01 -10.61
C LEU A 239 9.56 -10.32 -9.83
N TRP A 240 10.66 -10.98 -9.43
CA TRP A 240 10.58 -12.18 -8.58
C TRP A 240 9.97 -11.87 -7.21
N GLY A 241 10.06 -10.61 -6.78
CA GLY A 241 9.41 -10.13 -5.59
C GLY A 241 7.88 -10.16 -5.71
N SER A 242 7.34 -9.55 -6.77
CA SER A 242 5.88 -9.52 -7.01
C SER A 242 5.32 -10.91 -7.28
N PHE A 243 6.09 -11.76 -7.99
CA PHE A 243 5.75 -13.17 -8.18
C PHE A 243 5.63 -13.92 -6.84
N ALA A 244 6.60 -13.76 -5.94
CA ALA A 244 6.59 -14.44 -4.65
C ALA A 244 5.48 -13.92 -3.72
N TRP A 245 5.21 -12.61 -3.74
CA TRP A 245 4.11 -12.01 -2.98
C TRP A 245 2.76 -12.59 -3.41
N GLY A 246 2.48 -12.58 -4.71
CA GLY A 246 1.25 -13.14 -5.26
C GLY A 246 1.13 -14.66 -5.05
N LEU A 247 2.24 -15.39 -4.97
CA LEU A 247 2.22 -16.84 -4.73
C LEU A 247 2.03 -17.20 -3.24
N LEU A 248 2.73 -16.50 -2.33
CA LEU A 248 2.79 -16.90 -0.93
C LEU A 248 1.75 -16.21 -0.04
N ALA A 249 1.19 -15.07 -0.43
CA ALA A 249 0.07 -14.47 0.29
C ALA A 249 -1.16 -15.38 0.45
N PRO A 250 -1.69 -16.06 -0.59
CA PRO A 250 -2.80 -17.00 -0.42
C PRO A 250 -2.42 -18.23 0.42
N VAL A 251 -1.15 -18.66 0.37
CA VAL A 251 -0.64 -19.75 1.22
C VAL A 251 -0.69 -19.34 2.70
N GLY A 252 -0.22 -18.13 3.03
CA GLY A 252 -0.30 -17.59 4.39
C GLY A 252 -1.75 -17.45 4.87
N GLY A 253 -2.65 -17.00 3.98
CA GLY A 253 -4.08 -16.93 4.26
C GLY A 253 -4.70 -18.30 4.53
N ALA A 254 -4.43 -19.29 3.68
CA ALA A 254 -4.94 -20.66 3.82
C ALA A 254 -4.47 -21.34 5.12
N ILE A 255 -3.18 -21.22 5.45
CA ILE A 255 -2.61 -21.79 6.67
C ILE A 255 -3.26 -21.15 7.90
N THR A 256 -3.43 -19.83 7.88
CA THR A 256 -4.05 -19.09 9.00
C THR A 256 -5.52 -19.50 9.17
N ASP A 257 -6.28 -19.60 8.08
CA ASP A 257 -7.68 -20.05 8.14
C ASP A 257 -7.79 -21.50 8.66
N PHE A 258 -6.86 -22.38 8.28
CA PHE A 258 -6.87 -23.78 8.72
C PHE A 258 -6.47 -23.95 10.19
N THR A 259 -5.49 -23.18 10.66
CA THR A 259 -4.94 -23.30 12.01
C THR A 259 -5.65 -22.44 13.04
N GLY A 260 -6.37 -21.40 12.60
CA GLY A 260 -7.02 -20.41 13.46
C GLY A 260 -6.07 -19.39 14.09
N ASP A 261 -4.78 -19.43 13.77
CA ASP A 261 -3.75 -18.55 14.34
C ASP A 261 -2.64 -18.24 13.32
N TYR A 262 -1.86 -17.18 13.58
CA TYR A 262 -0.76 -16.72 12.75
C TYR A 262 0.60 -17.32 13.14
N ILE A 263 0.67 -18.18 14.18
CA ILE A 263 1.94 -18.77 14.64
C ILE A 263 2.58 -19.64 13.55
N VAL A 264 1.82 -20.52 12.89
CA VAL A 264 2.36 -21.42 11.86
C VAL A 264 2.86 -20.63 10.65
N THR A 265 2.08 -19.62 10.24
CA THR A 265 2.47 -18.67 9.19
C THR A 265 3.72 -17.88 9.59
N GLY A 266 3.84 -17.48 10.86
CA GLY A 266 5.02 -16.84 11.43
C GLY A 266 6.27 -17.73 11.45
N ILE A 267 6.11 -19.02 11.74
CA ILE A 267 7.21 -20.00 11.67
C ILE A 267 7.69 -20.12 10.22
N LEU A 268 6.77 -20.21 9.25
CA LEU A 268 7.12 -20.24 7.84
C LEU A 268 7.85 -18.96 7.41
N PHE A 269 7.39 -17.78 7.86
CA PHE A 269 8.09 -16.51 7.65
C PHE A 269 9.51 -16.52 8.25
N ALA A 270 9.70 -17.08 9.45
CA ALA A 270 11.00 -17.21 10.09
C ALA A 270 11.94 -18.15 9.32
N VAL A 271 11.42 -19.25 8.79
CA VAL A 271 12.17 -20.19 7.93
C VAL A 271 12.63 -19.49 6.65
N LEU A 272 11.72 -18.81 5.95
CA LEU A 272 12.07 -18.06 4.73
C LEU A 272 13.08 -16.93 5.02
N SER A 273 12.91 -16.22 6.14
CA SER A 273 13.86 -15.18 6.59
C SER A 273 15.23 -15.75 6.93
N THR A 274 15.31 -16.96 7.49
CA THR A 274 16.59 -17.64 7.78
C THR A 274 17.31 -18.01 6.48
N ILE A 275 16.58 -18.53 5.48
CA ILE A 275 17.13 -18.82 4.15
C ILE A 275 17.57 -17.51 3.46
N MET A 276 16.81 -16.43 3.64
CA MET A 276 17.16 -15.10 3.11
C MET A 276 18.47 -14.59 3.74
N ILE A 277 18.63 -14.68 5.06
CA ILE A 277 19.87 -14.32 5.77
C ILE A 277 21.04 -15.14 5.23
N TRP A 278 20.88 -16.46 5.09
CA TRP A 278 21.90 -17.32 4.49
C TRP A 278 22.27 -16.86 3.08
N ASN A 279 21.29 -16.49 2.25
CA ASN A 279 21.53 -15.96 0.91
C ASN A 279 22.29 -14.62 0.94
N ILE A 280 21.88 -13.66 1.80
CA ILE A 280 22.55 -12.35 1.97
C ILE A 280 24.03 -12.53 2.33
N LEU A 281 24.35 -13.45 3.23
CA LEU A 281 25.73 -13.74 3.63
C LEU A 281 26.60 -14.17 2.43
N LYS A 282 26.01 -14.87 1.45
CA LYS A 282 26.66 -15.35 0.23
C LYS A 282 26.62 -14.37 -0.95
N MET A 283 25.83 -13.30 -0.88
CA MET A 283 25.77 -12.28 -1.94
C MET A 283 27.03 -11.42 -1.96
N ASP A 284 27.41 -10.91 -3.12
CA ASP A 284 28.46 -9.89 -3.19
C ASP A 284 27.79 -8.52 -3.28
N LEU A 285 27.87 -7.74 -2.20
CA LEU A 285 27.18 -6.45 -2.09
C LEU A 285 28.19 -5.33 -2.32
N ARG A 286 28.00 -4.60 -3.43
CA ARG A 286 28.81 -3.42 -3.73
C ARG A 286 28.33 -2.25 -2.89
N LYS A 287 29.28 -1.40 -2.48
CA LYS A 287 28.99 -0.21 -1.68
C LYS A 287 28.23 0.81 -2.53
N PRO A 288 27.13 1.39 -2.03
CA PRO A 288 26.51 2.55 -2.66
C PRO A 288 27.46 3.75 -2.59
N GLN A 289 27.47 4.56 -3.65
CA GLN A 289 28.21 5.83 -3.68
C GLN A 289 27.23 6.99 -3.64
N PHE A 290 27.12 7.66 -2.50
CA PHE A 290 26.28 8.85 -2.37
C PHE A 290 27.07 10.13 -2.72
N SER A 291 26.44 11.02 -3.49
CA SER A 291 27.00 12.32 -3.89
C SER A 291 26.57 13.43 -2.92
N LYS A 292 27.47 14.37 -2.62
CA LYS A 292 27.31 15.38 -1.56
C LYS A 292 26.78 16.76 -2.03
N ASP A 293 26.27 16.91 -3.26
CA ASP A 293 25.90 18.23 -3.81
C ASP A 293 24.53 18.27 -4.53
N ILE A 294 23.47 17.93 -3.81
CA ILE A 294 22.16 17.62 -4.37
C ILE A 294 21.06 18.64 -4.01
N LEU A 295 21.01 19.11 -2.75
CA LEU A 295 19.85 19.86 -2.22
C LEU A 295 19.53 21.16 -2.98
N LYS A 296 20.55 21.95 -3.34
CA LYS A 296 20.36 23.25 -4.02
C LYS A 296 19.79 23.09 -5.44
N LYS A 297 20.11 21.97 -6.12
CA LYS A 297 19.66 21.69 -7.49
C LYS A 297 18.21 21.22 -7.54
N VAL A 298 17.79 20.45 -6.54
CA VAL A 298 16.41 19.94 -6.40
C VAL A 298 15.44 21.07 -6.02
N GLY A 299 15.83 21.95 -5.10
CA GLY A 299 14.97 23.07 -4.66
C GLY A 299 14.58 24.07 -5.75
N THR A 300 15.28 24.10 -6.89
CA THR A 300 14.86 24.92 -8.05
C THR A 300 13.70 24.26 -8.81
N VAL A 301 13.78 22.95 -9.03
CA VAL A 301 12.77 22.17 -9.78
C VAL A 301 11.45 22.13 -8.99
N MET A 302 11.54 22.02 -7.66
CA MET A 302 10.37 22.00 -6.77
C MET A 302 9.51 23.27 -6.80
N LYS A 303 10.04 24.39 -7.34
CA LYS A 303 9.30 25.66 -7.46
C LYS A 303 8.58 25.83 -8.79
N GLU A 304 8.79 24.92 -9.74
CA GLU A 304 8.15 25.00 -11.05
C GLU A 304 6.66 24.66 -10.94
N LYS A 305 5.79 25.49 -11.52
CA LYS A 305 4.32 25.31 -11.45
C LYS A 305 3.86 23.97 -12.01
N GLU A 306 4.50 23.52 -13.09
CA GLU A 306 4.25 22.21 -13.72
C GLU A 306 4.56 21.06 -12.76
N PHE A 307 5.68 21.17 -12.03
CA PHE A 307 6.07 20.18 -11.03
C PHE A 307 5.06 20.12 -9.89
N LEU A 308 4.69 21.27 -9.32
CA LEU A 308 3.70 21.33 -8.23
C LEU A 308 2.33 20.77 -8.63
N CYS A 309 1.90 20.99 -9.87
CA CYS A 309 0.65 20.45 -10.38
C CYS A 309 0.72 18.93 -10.54
N PHE A 310 1.84 18.40 -11.02
CA PHE A 310 2.05 16.95 -11.11
C PHE A 310 2.05 16.33 -9.72
N GLU A 311 2.80 16.96 -8.80
CA GLU A 311 2.95 16.52 -7.41
C GLU A 311 1.62 16.49 -6.66
N LEU A 312 0.70 17.42 -6.94
CA LEU A 312 -0.67 17.37 -6.41
C LEU A 312 -1.43 16.12 -6.89
N GLY A 313 -1.30 15.76 -8.17
CA GLY A 313 -1.89 14.53 -8.70
C GLY A 313 -1.27 13.27 -8.08
N VAL A 314 0.03 13.29 -7.82
CA VAL A 314 0.75 12.23 -7.09
C VAL A 314 0.24 12.11 -5.66
N PHE A 315 0.09 13.24 -4.96
CA PHE A 315 -0.46 13.28 -3.61
C PHE A 315 -1.86 12.64 -3.54
N VAL A 316 -2.76 13.01 -4.45
CA VAL A 316 -4.12 12.42 -4.51
C VAL A 316 -4.06 10.92 -4.82
N ASN A 317 -3.18 10.46 -5.71
CA ASN A 317 -2.98 9.02 -5.92
C ASN A 317 -2.47 8.31 -4.66
N GLY A 318 -1.58 8.96 -3.90
CA GLY A 318 -1.08 8.45 -2.62
C GLY A 318 -2.18 8.22 -1.60
N ILE A 319 -3.20 9.09 -1.55
CA ILE A 319 -4.40 8.89 -0.71
C ILE A 319 -5.07 7.55 -1.05
N GLY A 320 -5.19 7.24 -2.34
CA GLY A 320 -5.80 6.00 -2.81
C GLY A 320 -4.95 4.78 -2.46
N LEU A 321 -3.62 4.92 -2.54
CA LEU A 321 -2.67 3.89 -2.13
C LEU A 321 -2.84 3.55 -0.65
N GLY A 322 -2.74 4.52 0.25
CA GLY A 322 -2.82 4.27 1.70
C GLY A 322 -4.15 3.61 2.09
N PHE A 323 -5.25 4.14 1.55
CA PHE A 323 -6.58 3.57 1.74
C PHE A 323 -6.61 2.08 1.37
N ILE A 324 -6.25 1.73 0.13
CA ILE A 324 -6.34 0.34 -0.34
C ILE A 324 -5.33 -0.55 0.38
N TRP A 325 -4.08 -0.10 0.51
CA TRP A 325 -2.98 -0.93 1.00
C TRP A 325 -3.21 -1.44 2.41
N PHE A 326 -3.77 -0.61 3.29
CA PHE A 326 -3.96 -0.96 4.70
C PHE A 326 -5.40 -1.39 5.06
N TYR A 327 -6.43 -0.87 4.36
CA TYR A 327 -7.84 -1.13 4.74
C TYR A 327 -8.59 -2.10 3.83
N LEU A 328 -8.05 -2.50 2.67
CA LEU A 328 -8.74 -3.45 1.81
C LEU A 328 -8.92 -4.81 2.50
N MET A 329 -7.87 -5.32 3.16
CA MET A 329 -7.95 -6.59 3.90
C MET A 329 -8.88 -6.48 5.10
N TRP A 330 -8.81 -5.35 5.82
CA TRP A 330 -9.73 -5.03 6.91
C TRP A 330 -11.19 -5.08 6.45
N PHE A 331 -11.49 -4.48 5.30
CA PHE A 331 -12.82 -4.46 4.69
C PHE A 331 -13.29 -5.86 4.25
N ILE A 332 -12.45 -6.63 3.57
CA ILE A 332 -12.82 -7.99 3.11
C ILE A 332 -13.26 -8.85 4.30
N ILE A 333 -12.53 -8.80 5.41
CA ILE A 333 -12.90 -9.52 6.63
C ILE A 333 -14.18 -8.91 7.24
N SER A 334 -14.45 -7.61 7.10
CA SER A 334 -15.64 -6.98 7.71
C SER A 334 -16.93 -7.37 7.02
N ILE A 335 -16.88 -7.74 5.74
CA ILE A 335 -18.02 -8.26 4.98
C ILE A 335 -18.11 -9.80 5.00
N GLY A 336 -17.38 -10.47 5.92
CA GLY A 336 -17.43 -11.92 6.10
C GLY A 336 -16.44 -12.73 5.26
N GLY A 337 -15.40 -12.09 4.72
CA GLY A 337 -14.30 -12.78 4.05
C GLY A 337 -13.41 -13.57 5.02
N ASN A 338 -12.59 -14.46 4.48
CA ASN A 338 -11.56 -15.20 5.23
C ASN A 338 -10.15 -14.76 4.77
N ARG A 339 -9.10 -15.22 5.46
CA ARG A 339 -7.73 -14.80 5.16
C ARG A 339 -7.25 -15.35 3.81
N LEU A 340 -7.78 -16.47 3.35
CA LEU A 340 -7.53 -16.98 2.00
C LEU A 340 -7.95 -15.98 0.93
N ILE A 341 -9.15 -15.39 1.03
CA ILE A 341 -9.62 -14.37 0.06
C ILE A 341 -8.71 -13.15 0.10
N CYS A 342 -8.28 -12.69 1.28
CA CYS A 342 -7.30 -11.62 1.41
C CYS A 342 -5.99 -11.93 0.65
N GLY A 343 -5.47 -13.16 0.79
CA GLY A 343 -4.28 -13.59 0.04
C GLY A 343 -4.51 -13.78 -1.46
N LEU A 344 -5.70 -14.23 -1.88
CA LEU A 344 -6.10 -14.32 -3.28
C LEU A 344 -6.25 -12.94 -3.92
N THR A 345 -6.72 -11.93 -3.18
CA THR A 345 -6.70 -10.53 -3.64
C THR A 345 -5.26 -10.10 -3.97
N GLN A 346 -4.29 -10.40 -3.11
CA GLN A 346 -2.88 -10.11 -3.39
C GLN A 346 -2.36 -10.87 -4.63
N THR A 347 -2.81 -12.13 -4.80
CA THR A 347 -2.50 -12.94 -5.99
C THR A 347 -2.96 -12.25 -7.27
N VAL A 348 -4.20 -11.78 -7.31
CA VAL A 348 -4.77 -11.08 -8.47
C VAL A 348 -4.03 -9.76 -8.71
N GLN A 349 -3.78 -8.98 -7.65
CA GLN A 349 -3.05 -7.72 -7.75
C GLN A 349 -1.66 -7.92 -8.33
N SER A 350 -0.93 -8.96 -7.95
CA SER A 350 0.40 -9.24 -8.49
C SER A 350 0.37 -9.82 -9.91
N PHE A 351 -0.38 -10.90 -10.14
CA PHE A 351 -0.33 -11.65 -11.41
C PHE A 351 -1.14 -11.02 -12.55
N LEU A 352 -2.28 -10.42 -12.25
CA LEU A 352 -3.14 -9.78 -13.26
C LEU A 352 -2.95 -8.26 -13.31
N GLY A 353 -2.54 -7.65 -12.19
CA GLY A 353 -2.27 -6.22 -12.11
C GLY A 353 -0.79 -5.87 -12.34
N GLU A 354 0.03 -5.99 -11.32
CA GLU A 354 1.39 -5.45 -11.27
C GLU A 354 2.29 -5.99 -12.38
N ILE A 355 2.40 -7.32 -12.52
CA ILE A 355 3.33 -7.96 -13.45
C ILE A 355 3.04 -7.57 -14.93
N PRO A 356 1.81 -7.74 -15.46
CA PRO A 356 1.51 -7.39 -16.85
C PRO A 356 1.65 -5.89 -17.11
N PHE A 357 1.12 -5.04 -16.21
CA PHE A 357 1.11 -3.60 -16.42
C PHE A 357 2.50 -2.98 -16.27
N MET A 358 3.35 -3.50 -15.40
CA MET A 358 4.77 -3.10 -15.35
C MET A 358 5.50 -3.50 -16.64
N PHE A 359 5.22 -4.69 -17.20
CA PHE A 359 5.82 -5.13 -18.47
C PHE A 359 5.44 -4.20 -19.63
N PHE A 360 4.16 -3.84 -19.75
CA PHE A 360 3.66 -2.96 -20.82
C PHE A 360 3.81 -1.46 -20.52
N SER A 361 4.31 -1.08 -19.34
CA SER A 361 4.40 0.31 -18.89
C SER A 361 5.15 1.22 -19.87
N GLY A 362 6.26 0.76 -20.46
CA GLY A 362 7.04 1.54 -21.42
C GLY A 362 6.26 1.86 -22.71
N TRP A 363 5.45 0.92 -23.20
CA TRP A 363 4.57 1.14 -24.35
C TRP A 363 3.44 2.11 -23.99
N MET A 364 2.79 1.92 -22.83
CA MET A 364 1.72 2.79 -22.36
C MET A 364 2.21 4.22 -22.14
N LEU A 365 3.38 4.41 -21.53
CA LEU A 365 3.97 5.73 -21.28
C LEU A 365 4.38 6.44 -22.57
N LYS A 366 4.90 5.71 -23.57
CA LYS A 366 5.18 6.29 -24.89
C LYS A 366 3.92 6.75 -25.61
N ARG A 367 2.83 5.97 -25.51
CA ARG A 367 1.57 6.25 -26.22
C ARG A 367 0.72 7.30 -25.53
N LEU A 368 0.59 7.22 -24.21
CA LEU A 368 -0.30 8.06 -23.41
C LEU A 368 0.42 9.26 -22.78
N GLY A 369 1.70 9.13 -22.45
CA GLY A 369 2.43 10.10 -21.63
C GLY A 369 2.12 9.99 -20.14
N TYR A 370 3.02 10.50 -19.30
CA TYR A 370 2.93 10.37 -17.83
C TYR A 370 1.73 11.12 -17.23
N TRP A 371 1.32 12.27 -17.79
CA TRP A 371 0.13 13.01 -17.36
C TRP A 371 -1.17 12.20 -17.53
N ASN A 372 -1.36 11.58 -18.69
CA ASN A 372 -2.57 10.81 -18.96
C ASN A 372 -2.60 9.49 -18.17
N VAL A 373 -1.43 8.88 -17.90
CA VAL A 373 -1.33 7.71 -17.01
C VAL A 373 -1.75 8.08 -15.58
N MET A 374 -1.32 9.23 -15.07
CA MET A 374 -1.75 9.72 -13.76
C MET A 374 -3.28 9.93 -13.69
N MET A 375 -3.88 10.50 -14.73
CA MET A 375 -5.34 10.64 -14.81
C MET A 375 -6.05 9.29 -14.90
N LEU A 376 -5.52 8.36 -15.68
CA LEU A 376 -6.05 7.00 -15.81
C LEU A 376 -6.02 6.27 -14.46
N SER A 377 -4.98 6.50 -13.65
CA SER A 377 -4.89 5.99 -12.28
C SER A 377 -6.00 6.55 -11.38
N LEU A 378 -6.27 7.87 -11.43
CA LEU A 378 -7.38 8.47 -10.67
C LEU A 378 -8.74 7.89 -11.07
N LEU A 379 -8.97 7.69 -12.37
CA LEU A 379 -10.19 7.04 -12.88
C LEU A 379 -10.28 5.58 -12.43
N ALA A 380 -9.17 4.84 -12.45
CA ALA A 380 -9.13 3.45 -11.97
C ALA A 380 -9.45 3.37 -10.47
N TYR A 381 -8.93 4.28 -9.64
CA TYR A 381 -9.32 4.39 -8.23
C TYR A 381 -10.80 4.69 -8.05
N CYS A 382 -11.37 5.63 -8.83
CA CYS A 382 -12.80 5.93 -8.81
C CYS A 382 -13.64 4.67 -9.06
N VAL A 383 -13.40 3.97 -10.17
CA VAL A 383 -14.11 2.74 -10.53
C VAL A 383 -13.95 1.68 -9.43
N ARG A 384 -12.72 1.49 -8.94
CA ARG A 384 -12.39 0.51 -7.92
C ARG A 384 -13.10 0.79 -6.59
N PHE A 385 -13.10 2.03 -6.12
CA PHE A 385 -13.79 2.42 -4.89
C PHE A 385 -15.31 2.35 -5.01
N LEU A 386 -15.88 2.76 -6.14
CA LEU A 386 -17.31 2.59 -6.39
C LEU A 386 -17.71 1.10 -6.41
N TRP A 387 -16.84 0.23 -6.95
CA TRP A 387 -17.05 -1.21 -6.89
C TRP A 387 -17.05 -1.75 -5.44
N TYR A 388 -16.05 -1.38 -4.62
CA TYR A 388 -16.01 -1.75 -3.19
C TYR A 388 -17.18 -1.21 -2.38
N SER A 389 -17.72 -0.05 -2.74
CA SER A 389 -18.88 0.50 -2.03
C SER A 389 -20.15 -0.36 -2.13
N GLN A 390 -20.25 -1.22 -3.16
CA GLN A 390 -21.41 -2.07 -3.42
C GLN A 390 -21.16 -3.54 -3.04
N LEU A 391 -19.96 -3.85 -2.54
CA LEU A 391 -19.55 -5.21 -2.25
C LEU A 391 -20.17 -5.73 -0.94
N HIS A 392 -20.95 -6.79 -1.10
CA HIS A 392 -21.49 -7.60 0.01
C HIS A 392 -20.89 -9.00 0.03
N SER A 393 -20.57 -9.57 -1.15
CA SER A 393 -19.89 -10.85 -1.27
C SER A 393 -18.36 -10.64 -1.30
N PRO A 394 -17.58 -11.23 -0.38
CA PRO A 394 -16.13 -11.05 -0.33
C PRO A 394 -15.40 -11.49 -1.60
N TRP A 395 -15.87 -12.55 -2.26
CA TRP A 395 -15.26 -13.10 -3.48
C TRP A 395 -15.28 -12.12 -4.66
N MET A 396 -16.24 -11.20 -4.66
CA MET A 396 -16.39 -10.19 -5.71
C MET A 396 -15.36 -9.05 -5.58
N ALA A 397 -14.47 -9.09 -4.57
CA ALA A 397 -13.28 -8.25 -4.51
C ALA A 397 -12.24 -8.63 -5.58
N LEU A 398 -12.11 -9.92 -5.91
CA LEU A 398 -11.06 -10.42 -6.82
C LEU A 398 -11.15 -9.84 -8.24
N PRO A 399 -12.32 -9.75 -8.91
CA PRO A 399 -12.36 -9.31 -10.30
C PRO A 399 -11.97 -7.84 -10.51
N ILE A 400 -12.10 -6.97 -9.51
CA ILE A 400 -11.71 -5.56 -9.65
C ILE A 400 -10.22 -5.34 -9.37
N ASP A 401 -9.58 -6.27 -8.66
CA ASP A 401 -8.21 -6.11 -8.16
C ASP A 401 -7.15 -6.01 -9.27
N TRP A 402 -7.41 -6.45 -10.51
CA TRP A 402 -6.48 -6.24 -11.64
C TRP A 402 -6.24 -4.75 -11.91
N THR A 403 -7.18 -3.87 -11.55
CA THR A 403 -7.04 -2.41 -11.67
C THR A 403 -5.86 -1.87 -10.85
N HIS A 404 -5.36 -2.66 -9.88
CA HIS A 404 -4.09 -2.40 -9.20
C HIS A 404 -2.92 -2.24 -10.18
N GLY A 405 -2.93 -2.92 -11.33
CA GLY A 405 -1.93 -2.74 -12.38
C GLY A 405 -1.92 -1.33 -12.96
N VAL A 406 -3.07 -0.66 -13.02
CA VAL A 406 -3.18 0.73 -13.47
C VAL A 406 -2.78 1.68 -12.35
N THR A 407 -3.34 1.48 -11.15
CA THR A 407 -3.15 2.40 -10.02
C THR A 407 -1.77 2.31 -9.38
N TYR A 408 -1.09 1.18 -9.54
CA TYR A 408 0.25 0.93 -9.01
C TYR A 408 1.24 0.61 -10.14
N GLY A 409 1.02 -0.45 -10.93
CA GLY A 409 1.99 -0.92 -11.92
C GLY A 409 2.47 0.15 -12.93
N VAL A 410 1.58 0.67 -13.79
CA VAL A 410 1.95 1.72 -14.78
C VAL A 410 2.18 3.06 -14.11
N PHE A 411 1.38 3.37 -13.09
CA PHE A 411 1.47 4.65 -12.38
C PHE A 411 2.86 4.83 -11.74
N TYR A 412 3.39 3.81 -11.07
CA TYR A 412 4.71 3.86 -10.44
C TYR A 412 5.83 4.02 -11.48
N ALA A 413 5.72 3.36 -12.63
CA ALA A 413 6.63 3.58 -13.76
C ALA A 413 6.56 5.01 -14.31
N SER A 414 5.37 5.64 -14.25
CA SER A 414 5.18 7.05 -14.64
C SER A 414 5.91 8.01 -13.69
N LEU A 415 5.91 7.73 -12.37
CA LEU A 415 6.62 8.53 -11.37
C LEU A 415 8.14 8.53 -11.64
N ALA A 416 8.72 7.35 -11.86
CA ALA A 416 10.14 7.21 -12.17
C ALA A 416 10.51 7.91 -13.49
N THR A 417 9.64 7.81 -14.51
CA THR A 417 9.86 8.47 -15.80
C THR A 417 9.79 10.00 -15.68
N TYR A 418 8.78 10.50 -14.96
CA TYR A 418 8.62 11.93 -14.73
C TYR A 418 9.79 12.52 -13.92
N ALA A 419 10.19 11.84 -12.84
CA ALA A 419 11.35 12.21 -12.03
C ALA A 419 12.60 12.38 -12.91
N LYS A 420 12.86 11.41 -13.79
CA LYS A 420 14.02 11.41 -14.70
C LYS A 420 13.96 12.53 -15.74
N VAL A 421 12.79 12.77 -16.33
CA VAL A 421 12.62 13.83 -17.36
C VAL A 421 12.82 15.21 -16.74
N LYS A 422 12.38 15.41 -15.50
CA LYS A 422 12.37 16.74 -14.86
C LYS A 422 13.58 17.02 -13.98
N SER A 423 14.29 16.00 -13.54
CA SER A 423 15.53 16.14 -12.79
C SER A 423 16.64 16.78 -13.62
N LYS A 424 17.45 17.63 -12.97
CA LYS A 424 18.74 18.04 -13.51
C LYS A 424 19.72 16.87 -13.42
N ARG A 425 20.72 16.83 -14.31
CA ARG A 425 21.71 15.74 -14.36
C ARG A 425 22.34 15.52 -12.98
N GLY A 426 22.19 14.31 -12.43
CA GLY A 426 22.69 13.93 -11.11
C GLY A 426 21.73 14.21 -9.94
N THR A 427 20.48 14.61 -10.20
CA THR A 427 19.43 14.75 -9.18
C THR A 427 18.24 13.81 -9.38
N GLU A 428 18.36 12.82 -10.28
CA GLU A 428 17.29 11.88 -10.65
C GLU A 428 16.76 11.13 -9.41
N THR A 429 17.68 10.58 -8.61
CA THR A 429 17.36 9.77 -7.41
C THR A 429 16.68 10.59 -6.33
N THR A 430 17.11 11.83 -6.14
CA THR A 430 16.52 12.73 -5.15
C THR A 430 15.16 13.24 -5.60
N MET A 431 14.99 13.49 -6.89
CA MET A 431 13.69 13.83 -7.46
C MET A 431 12.68 12.70 -7.23
N GLN A 432 13.10 11.46 -7.48
CA GLN A 432 12.28 10.28 -7.22
C GLN A 432 11.97 10.11 -5.73
N ALA A 433 12.91 10.44 -4.83
CA ALA A 433 12.68 10.40 -3.39
C ALA A 433 11.63 11.43 -2.93
N VAL A 434 11.63 12.64 -3.48
CA VAL A 434 10.61 13.67 -3.18
C VAL A 434 9.23 13.18 -3.61
N ILE A 435 9.09 12.72 -4.85
CA ILE A 435 7.83 12.20 -5.40
C ILE A 435 7.33 11.01 -4.57
N ALA A 436 8.23 10.10 -4.18
CA ALA A 436 7.89 8.95 -3.34
C ALA A 436 7.47 9.38 -1.92
N ALA A 437 8.10 10.40 -1.32
CA ALA A 437 7.70 10.92 -0.02
C ALA A 437 6.28 11.54 -0.06
N THR A 438 5.92 12.19 -1.16
CA THR A 438 4.57 12.71 -1.37
C THR A 438 3.55 11.58 -1.57
N HIS A 439 3.87 10.58 -2.39
CA HIS A 439 2.97 9.47 -2.71
C HIS A 439 2.81 8.48 -1.53
N ASP A 440 3.91 7.83 -1.16
CA ASP A 440 3.93 6.73 -0.20
C ASP A 440 3.88 7.24 1.24
N GLY A 441 4.33 8.48 1.50
CA GLY A 441 4.32 9.08 2.84
C GLY A 441 3.08 9.93 3.09
N LEU A 442 3.09 11.18 2.60
CA LEU A 442 2.05 12.17 2.92
C LEU A 442 0.67 11.75 2.38
N GLY A 443 0.59 11.35 1.11
CA GLY A 443 -0.65 10.89 0.49
C GLY A 443 -1.22 9.67 1.20
N ALA A 444 -0.41 8.61 1.33
CA ALA A 444 -0.85 7.37 1.99
C ALA A 444 -1.27 7.60 3.45
N GLY A 445 -0.55 8.44 4.20
CA GLY A 445 -0.92 8.83 5.56
C GLY A 445 -2.31 9.47 5.63
N ILE A 446 -2.63 10.42 4.76
CA ILE A 446 -3.98 11.02 4.68
C ILE A 446 -5.03 9.97 4.26
N GLY A 447 -4.69 9.07 3.33
CA GLY A 447 -5.53 7.94 2.95
C GLY A 447 -5.90 7.04 4.13
N ASN A 448 -4.94 6.76 5.01
CA ASN A 448 -5.14 5.95 6.21
C ASN A 448 -6.10 6.64 7.21
N ILE A 449 -6.00 7.97 7.37
CA ILE A 449 -6.93 8.74 8.22
C ILE A 449 -8.34 8.67 7.65
N ILE A 450 -8.50 8.93 6.35
CA ILE A 450 -9.81 8.91 5.68
C ILE A 450 -10.45 7.52 5.82
N ALA A 451 -9.67 6.46 5.61
CA ALA A 451 -10.15 5.10 5.72
C ALA A 451 -10.50 4.74 7.18
N GLY A 452 -9.61 4.99 8.14
CA GLY A 452 -9.84 4.65 9.54
C GLY A 452 -11.03 5.36 10.16
N VAL A 453 -11.05 6.69 10.08
CA VAL A 453 -12.16 7.51 10.58
C VAL A 453 -13.45 7.18 9.82
N GLY A 454 -13.38 7.03 8.50
CA GLY A 454 -14.55 6.67 7.71
C GLY A 454 -15.15 5.31 8.14
N PHE A 455 -14.31 4.30 8.32
CA PHE A 455 -14.75 2.95 8.65
C PHE A 455 -15.46 2.89 10.01
N ASP A 456 -14.97 3.63 11.02
CA ASP A 456 -15.59 3.65 12.35
C ASP A 456 -16.90 4.47 12.38
N TYR A 457 -16.92 5.66 11.76
CA TYR A 457 -18.05 6.59 11.92
C TYR A 457 -19.19 6.41 10.91
N ILE A 458 -18.88 6.10 9.66
CA ILE A 458 -19.87 6.01 8.57
C ILE A 458 -19.94 4.63 7.93
N GLY A 459 -19.05 3.71 8.31
CA GLY A 459 -18.95 2.36 7.78
C GLY A 459 -18.11 2.29 6.50
N ALA A 460 -17.57 1.10 6.23
CA ALA A 460 -16.62 0.88 5.15
C ALA A 460 -17.22 1.16 3.76
N GLN A 461 -18.43 0.64 3.46
CA GLN A 461 -19.06 0.83 2.14
C GLN A 461 -19.29 2.31 1.80
N LYS A 462 -19.81 3.11 2.74
CA LYS A 462 -20.02 4.55 2.53
C LYS A 462 -18.70 5.30 2.39
N THR A 463 -17.69 4.90 3.16
CA THR A 463 -16.34 5.47 3.02
C THR A 463 -15.80 5.24 1.61
N PHE A 464 -15.89 4.01 1.09
CA PHE A 464 -15.54 3.70 -0.29
C PHE A 464 -16.35 4.52 -1.30
N LEU A 465 -17.66 4.70 -1.09
CA LEU A 465 -18.51 5.50 -1.98
C LEU A 465 -18.03 6.96 -2.06
N TYR A 466 -17.88 7.63 -0.91
CA TYR A 466 -17.51 9.04 -0.87
C TYR A 466 -16.09 9.26 -1.40
N THR A 467 -15.13 8.41 -1.02
CA THR A 467 -13.78 8.47 -1.56
C THR A 467 -13.78 8.23 -3.07
N GLY A 468 -14.56 7.27 -3.58
CA GLY A 468 -14.71 7.03 -5.02
C GLY A 468 -15.23 8.24 -5.78
N ILE A 469 -16.27 8.91 -5.26
CA ILE A 469 -16.80 10.16 -5.85
C ILE A 469 -15.73 11.25 -5.86
N CYS A 470 -14.98 11.44 -4.78
CA CYS A 470 -13.88 12.40 -4.72
C CYS A 470 -12.82 12.14 -5.80
N PHE A 471 -12.41 10.88 -5.99
CA PHE A 471 -11.46 10.51 -7.05
C PHE A 471 -12.03 10.76 -8.45
N GLY A 472 -13.32 10.50 -8.67
CA GLY A 472 -14.03 10.85 -9.90
C GLY A 472 -13.98 12.35 -10.19
N CYS A 473 -14.28 13.19 -9.18
CA CYS A 473 -14.17 14.64 -9.28
C CYS A 473 -12.73 15.09 -9.61
N CYS A 474 -11.72 14.54 -8.93
CA CYS A 474 -10.31 14.85 -9.21
C CYS A 474 -9.91 14.48 -10.64
N ALA A 475 -10.40 13.35 -11.16
CA ALA A 475 -10.14 12.93 -12.53
C ALA A 475 -10.80 13.88 -13.55
N ILE A 476 -12.04 14.31 -13.31
CA ILE A 476 -12.75 15.28 -14.16
C ILE A 476 -12.05 16.63 -14.15
N ILE A 477 -11.65 17.13 -12.98
CA ILE A 477 -10.91 18.39 -12.84
C ILE A 477 -9.58 18.31 -13.62
N SER A 478 -8.86 17.20 -13.48
CA SER A 478 -7.59 16.97 -14.20
C SER A 478 -7.81 16.95 -15.72
N LEU A 479 -8.90 16.34 -16.19
CA LEU A 479 -9.28 16.31 -17.60
C LEU A 479 -9.60 17.71 -18.13
N CYS A 480 -10.43 18.46 -17.41
CA CYS A 480 -10.77 19.83 -17.77
C CYS A 480 -9.52 20.72 -17.85
N ALA A 481 -8.62 20.60 -16.86
CA ALA A 481 -7.35 21.34 -16.86
C ALA A 481 -6.48 20.98 -18.09
N ALA A 482 -6.37 19.70 -18.44
CA ALA A 482 -5.61 19.27 -19.61
C ALA A 482 -6.20 19.79 -20.93
N LEU A 483 -7.53 19.79 -21.08
CA LEU A 483 -8.21 20.30 -22.27
C LEU A 483 -8.05 21.83 -22.39
N LEU A 484 -8.16 22.57 -21.29
CA LEU A 484 -7.95 24.01 -21.26
C LEU A 484 -6.50 24.38 -21.63
N GLN A 485 -5.52 23.62 -21.14
CA GLN A 485 -4.12 23.84 -21.48
C GLN A 485 -3.86 23.59 -22.97
N LYS A 486 -4.43 22.53 -23.55
CA LYS A 486 -4.35 22.28 -25.00
C LYS A 486 -4.95 23.42 -25.81
N LYS A 487 -6.12 23.93 -25.40
CA LYS A 487 -6.78 25.06 -26.07
C LYS A 487 -5.94 26.34 -26.00
N LYS A 488 -5.34 26.62 -24.84
CA LYS A 488 -4.44 27.78 -24.65
C LYS A 488 -3.17 27.67 -25.52
N ASN A 489 -2.58 26.47 -25.60
CA ASN A 489 -1.40 26.25 -26.44
C ASN A 489 -1.73 26.38 -27.93
N ALA A 490 -2.90 25.93 -28.37
CA ALA A 490 -3.37 26.12 -29.75
C ALA A 490 -3.60 27.60 -30.07
N ALA A 491 -4.28 28.34 -29.19
CA ALA A 491 -4.51 29.79 -29.37
C ALA A 491 -3.21 30.60 -29.39
N ASN A 492 -2.22 30.21 -28.58
CA ASN A 492 -0.89 30.86 -28.59
C ASN A 492 -0.02 30.47 -29.79
N ALA A 493 -0.37 29.43 -30.54
CA ALA A 493 0.34 29.04 -31.77
C ALA A 493 -0.25 29.73 -33.02
N GLU A 494 -1.45 30.31 -32.90
CA GLU A 494 -2.13 31.10 -33.94
C GLU A 494 -1.81 32.61 -33.86
N ILE A 495 -1.15 33.07 -32.79
CA ILE A 495 -0.64 34.44 -32.56
C ILE A 495 0.86 34.43 -32.79
#